data_AF-A0A9P4UC27-F1
#
_entry.id   AF-A0A9P4UC27-F1
#
_cell.length_a   1.000
_cell.length_b   1.000
_cell.length_c   1.000
_cell.angle_alpha   90.00
_cell.angle_beta   90.00
_cell.angle_gamma   90.00
#
_symmetry.space_group_name_H-M   'P 1'
#
loop_
_entity.id
_entity.type
_entity.pdbx_description
1 polymer ?
#
loop_
_entity_poly.entity_id
_entity_poly.type
_entity_poly.pdbx_seq_one_letter_code
_entity_poly.pdbx_strand_id
1 'polypeptide(L)'
;MAEESQFYITSVAHGMVLARSPNGQPSGVVAQNRGDQDLPQKWVAEQGDAPNIIALRCLSNNEYLHANGGGNWATVGTGAKQWWKLDINNVTAPGACRLSPVEYPNVFLNHFQGIRVAKGQSMKVHMWQWEQPNQFCLTWYFLPADGSFGPNTSASGAASDSKKAADAKIEELEASKKTSDAKLKEFEDTKKASDAQLKELQDTKKASDAKLKDLQDTKNASDAKLQELEASKQEYAAKLQALEAGKAGSAAAIQDLQDKLARQSRDLDAQKAALQRNVDDQKAQDARRALKKAGKQDAKMQKKEEKALKKEDKPQKKPQKLQHANKLPPTPPASPPQEKATLPATTAPNKEVRNACKHVVLPPPRKIRRKVVGIVYAQ
;
A
#
# COMPACT_ATOMS: atom_id res chain seq x y z
N MET A 1 -48.25 -26.04 -37.47
CA MET A 1 -47.05 -25.17 -37.52
C MET A 1 -47.37 -23.97 -36.64
N ALA A 2 -46.47 -23.55 -35.74
CA ALA A 2 -46.71 -22.33 -34.97
C ALA A 2 -46.58 -21.11 -35.91
N GLU A 3 -47.46 -20.12 -35.79
CA GLU A 3 -47.27 -18.86 -36.50
C GLU A 3 -46.07 -18.11 -35.91
N GLU A 4 -45.13 -17.74 -36.76
CA GLU A 4 -44.00 -16.90 -36.36
C GLU A 4 -44.52 -15.50 -36.01
N SER A 5 -44.33 -15.07 -34.77
CA SER A 5 -44.79 -13.75 -34.31
C SER A 5 -44.03 -12.64 -35.04
N GLN A 6 -44.76 -11.85 -35.82
CA GLN A 6 -44.23 -10.74 -36.63
C GLN A 6 -44.33 -9.42 -35.86
N PHE A 7 -43.33 -8.56 -35.97
CA PHE A 7 -43.35 -7.23 -35.36
C PHE A 7 -42.66 -6.17 -36.23
N TYR A 8 -42.97 -4.92 -35.90
CA TYR A 8 -42.24 -3.74 -36.32
C TYR A 8 -41.28 -3.30 -35.22
N ILE A 9 -40.05 -2.95 -35.59
CA ILE A 9 -39.06 -2.38 -34.66
C ILE A 9 -39.12 -0.86 -34.82
N THR A 10 -39.66 -0.15 -33.83
CA THR A 10 -40.03 1.27 -33.95
C THR A 10 -39.13 2.16 -33.09
N SER A 11 -38.52 3.16 -33.71
CA SER A 11 -37.71 4.19 -33.06
C SER A 11 -38.53 4.96 -32.03
N VAL A 12 -38.04 5.06 -30.79
CA VAL A 12 -38.71 5.81 -29.71
C VAL A 12 -38.76 7.31 -30.01
N ALA A 13 -37.70 7.89 -30.61
CA ALA A 13 -37.62 9.35 -30.78
C ALA A 13 -38.49 9.92 -31.91
N HIS A 14 -38.89 9.11 -32.89
CA HIS A 14 -39.64 9.59 -34.07
C HIS A 14 -40.81 8.70 -34.52
N GLY A 15 -41.00 7.51 -33.94
CA GLY A 15 -42.04 6.57 -34.38
C GLY A 15 -41.78 5.92 -35.75
N MET A 16 -40.56 6.05 -36.29
CA MET A 16 -40.17 5.41 -37.55
C MET A 16 -39.89 3.92 -37.37
N VAL A 17 -40.22 3.12 -38.38
CA VAL A 17 -40.01 1.68 -38.40
C VAL A 17 -38.68 1.33 -39.06
N LEU A 18 -37.95 0.39 -38.47
CA LEU A 18 -36.75 -0.22 -39.03
C LEU A 18 -37.12 -1.07 -40.25
N ALA A 19 -36.50 -0.79 -41.38
CA ALA A 19 -36.82 -1.42 -42.65
C ALA A 19 -35.56 -1.78 -43.44
N ARG A 20 -35.60 -2.88 -44.19
CA ARG A 20 -34.58 -3.16 -45.20
C ARG A 20 -34.71 -2.16 -46.36
N SER A 21 -33.59 -1.59 -46.80
CA SER A 21 -33.54 -0.70 -47.96
C SER A 21 -33.59 -1.53 -49.25
N PRO A 22 -34.52 -1.25 -50.19
CA PRO A 22 -34.63 -2.04 -51.42
C PRO A 22 -33.49 -1.76 -52.43
N ASN A 23 -32.78 -0.63 -52.30
CA ASN A 23 -31.93 -0.09 -53.37
C ASN A 23 -30.44 -0.43 -53.24
N GLY A 24 -30.09 -1.57 -52.63
CA GLY A 24 -28.70 -2.06 -52.57
C GLY A 24 -27.68 -1.12 -51.90
N GLN A 25 -28.15 -0.18 -51.06
CA GLN A 25 -27.27 0.76 -50.37
C GLN A 25 -26.38 0.04 -49.35
N PRO A 26 -25.12 0.47 -49.16
CA PRO A 26 -24.16 -0.20 -48.24
C PRO A 26 -24.56 -0.15 -46.76
N SER A 27 -25.53 0.71 -46.41
CA SER A 27 -26.35 0.57 -45.21
C SER A 27 -27.67 -0.08 -45.61
N GLY A 28 -27.71 -1.41 -45.59
CA GLY A 28 -28.86 -2.20 -46.07
C GLY A 28 -30.14 -2.03 -45.23
N VAL A 29 -30.06 -1.35 -44.08
CA VAL A 29 -31.19 -1.08 -43.19
C VAL A 29 -31.31 0.43 -42.92
N VAL A 30 -32.56 0.89 -42.90
CA VAL A 30 -32.96 2.29 -42.74
C VAL A 30 -34.12 2.41 -41.75
N ALA A 31 -34.32 3.59 -41.18
CA ALA A 31 -35.52 3.95 -40.45
C ALA A 31 -36.38 4.87 -41.32
N GLN A 32 -37.67 4.53 -41.48
CA GLN A 32 -38.60 5.25 -42.34
C GLN A 32 -40.02 5.25 -41.74
N ASN A 33 -40.91 6.06 -42.30
CA ASN A 33 -42.33 6.00 -41.92
C ASN A 33 -42.92 4.62 -42.26
N ARG A 34 -43.88 4.15 -41.46
CA ARG A 34 -44.73 3.04 -41.87
C ARG A 34 -45.44 3.43 -43.17
N GLY A 35 -45.38 2.56 -44.17
CA GLY A 35 -45.89 2.82 -45.51
C GLY A 35 -46.33 1.54 -46.20
N ASP A 36 -46.79 1.65 -47.44
CA ASP A 36 -47.46 0.56 -48.18
C ASP A 36 -46.54 -0.65 -48.45
N GLN A 37 -45.22 -0.46 -48.33
CA GLN A 37 -44.19 -1.50 -48.40
C GLN A 37 -44.06 -2.21 -47.04
N ASP A 38 -44.99 -3.12 -46.74
CA ASP A 38 -45.09 -3.79 -45.43
C ASP A 38 -43.99 -4.85 -45.18
N LEU A 39 -43.69 -5.70 -46.17
CA LEU A 39 -42.75 -6.83 -46.00
C LEU A 39 -41.31 -6.43 -45.61
N PRO A 40 -40.70 -5.34 -46.15
CA PRO A 40 -39.37 -4.89 -45.71
C PRO A 40 -39.34 -4.31 -44.30
N GLN A 41 -40.49 -3.98 -43.72
CA GLN A 41 -40.64 -3.38 -42.39
C GLN A 41 -40.95 -4.41 -41.29
N LYS A 42 -41.37 -5.62 -41.68
CA LYS A 42 -41.71 -6.72 -40.78
C LYS A 42 -40.50 -7.60 -40.47
N TRP A 43 -40.35 -7.91 -39.18
CA TRP A 43 -39.29 -8.74 -38.64
C TRP A 43 -39.87 -9.89 -37.82
N VAL A 44 -39.15 -11.00 -37.76
CA VAL A 44 -39.37 -12.14 -36.88
C VAL A 44 -38.18 -12.26 -35.93
N ALA A 45 -38.43 -12.56 -34.66
CA ALA A 45 -37.41 -12.80 -33.65
C ALA A 45 -37.25 -14.30 -33.44
N GLU A 46 -36.03 -14.80 -33.64
CA GLU A 46 -35.62 -16.12 -33.20
C GLU A 46 -34.94 -15.98 -31.83
N GLN A 47 -35.43 -16.69 -30.82
CA GLN A 47 -34.86 -16.69 -29.48
C GLN A 47 -33.51 -17.45 -29.47
N GLY A 48 -32.51 -16.91 -28.78
CA GLY A 48 -31.22 -17.57 -28.53
C GLY A 48 -31.18 -18.30 -27.18
N ASP A 49 -29.97 -18.70 -26.77
CA ASP A 49 -29.74 -19.48 -25.54
C ASP A 49 -30.13 -18.74 -24.24
N ALA A 50 -30.28 -17.41 -24.31
CA ALA A 50 -30.69 -16.56 -23.19
C ALA A 50 -31.96 -15.78 -23.55
N PRO A 51 -32.87 -15.51 -22.58
CA PRO A 51 -34.16 -14.86 -22.85
C PRO A 51 -34.05 -13.42 -23.37
N ASN A 52 -32.89 -12.78 -23.24
CA ASN A 52 -32.60 -11.45 -23.75
C ASN A 52 -31.65 -11.46 -24.97
N ILE A 53 -31.42 -12.61 -25.61
CA ILE A 53 -30.65 -12.73 -26.85
C ILE A 53 -31.59 -13.19 -27.96
N ILE A 54 -31.63 -12.44 -29.06
CA ILE A 54 -32.49 -12.70 -30.21
C ILE A 54 -31.73 -12.54 -31.53
N ALA A 55 -32.18 -13.21 -32.60
CA ALA A 55 -31.79 -12.90 -33.97
C ALA A 55 -33.01 -12.36 -34.72
N LEU A 56 -32.81 -11.31 -35.53
CA LEU A 56 -33.90 -10.55 -36.16
C LEU A 56 -33.93 -10.82 -37.67
N ARG A 57 -34.88 -11.62 -38.16
CA ARG A 57 -35.01 -12.02 -39.56
C ARG A 57 -36.00 -11.11 -40.30
N CYS A 58 -35.61 -10.52 -41.43
CA CYS A 58 -36.48 -9.68 -42.26
C CYS A 58 -37.36 -10.54 -43.18
N LEU A 59 -38.67 -10.33 -43.19
CA LEU A 59 -39.59 -11.13 -44.03
C LEU A 59 -39.43 -10.91 -45.53
N SER A 60 -38.83 -9.79 -45.97
CA SER A 60 -38.68 -9.49 -47.41
C SER A 60 -37.62 -10.34 -48.13
N ASN A 61 -36.68 -10.94 -47.40
CA ASN A 61 -35.59 -11.73 -47.98
C ASN A 61 -35.05 -12.86 -47.09
N ASN A 62 -35.58 -13.06 -45.89
CA ASN A 62 -35.15 -14.05 -44.90
C ASN A 62 -33.69 -13.90 -44.41
N GLU A 63 -33.06 -12.75 -44.65
CA GLU A 63 -31.76 -12.41 -44.06
C GLU A 63 -31.94 -11.77 -42.67
N TYR A 64 -30.89 -11.81 -41.86
CA TYR A 64 -30.90 -11.30 -40.49
C TYR A 64 -30.33 -9.89 -40.39
N LEU A 65 -30.80 -9.09 -39.44
CA LEU A 65 -30.21 -7.80 -39.07
C LEU A 65 -28.74 -8.01 -38.70
N HIS A 66 -27.84 -7.33 -39.42
CA HIS A 66 -26.40 -7.55 -39.34
C HIS A 66 -25.65 -6.22 -39.20
N ALA A 67 -24.85 -6.09 -38.15
CA ALA A 67 -23.93 -4.98 -37.93
C ALA A 67 -22.58 -5.31 -38.58
N ASN A 68 -22.18 -4.53 -39.58
CA ASN A 68 -20.96 -4.77 -40.35
C ASN A 68 -19.66 -4.38 -39.60
N GLY A 69 -19.75 -4.05 -38.31
CA GLY A 69 -18.61 -3.74 -37.45
C GLY A 69 -19.01 -3.16 -36.10
N GLY A 70 -18.09 -3.19 -35.14
CA GLY A 70 -18.28 -2.70 -33.76
C GLY A 70 -17.84 -1.26 -33.50
N GLY A 71 -17.64 -0.45 -34.55
CA GLY A 71 -17.20 0.95 -34.42
C GLY A 71 -18.35 1.95 -34.48
N ASN A 72 -18.12 3.17 -33.98
CA ASN A 72 -19.02 4.30 -34.22
C ASN A 72 -19.21 4.52 -35.73
N TRP A 73 -20.46 4.75 -36.16
CA TRP A 73 -20.87 4.85 -37.57
C TRP A 73 -20.73 3.55 -38.40
N ALA A 74 -20.44 2.39 -37.80
CA ALA A 74 -20.46 1.13 -38.56
C ALA A 74 -21.86 0.89 -39.15
N THR A 75 -21.92 0.44 -40.41
CA THR A 75 -23.19 0.30 -41.13
C THR A 75 -23.96 -0.93 -40.64
N VAL A 76 -25.29 -0.80 -40.67
CA VAL A 76 -26.19 -1.92 -40.40
C VAL A 76 -26.92 -2.28 -41.70
N GLY A 77 -27.01 -3.59 -41.95
CA GLY A 77 -27.62 -4.17 -43.14
C GLY A 77 -28.41 -5.43 -42.80
N THR A 78 -28.68 -6.23 -43.84
CA THR A 78 -29.14 -7.61 -43.69
C THR A 78 -28.07 -8.56 -44.20
N GLY A 79 -27.97 -9.76 -43.61
CA GLY A 79 -26.98 -10.76 -43.98
C GLY A 79 -27.07 -12.05 -43.16
N ALA A 80 -25.92 -12.64 -42.85
CA ALA A 80 -25.82 -13.85 -42.05
C ALA A 80 -26.39 -13.66 -40.63
N LYS A 81 -26.89 -14.75 -40.04
CA LYS A 81 -27.49 -14.75 -38.69
C LYS A 81 -26.52 -14.18 -37.66
N GLN A 82 -26.93 -13.09 -37.02
CA GLN A 82 -26.23 -12.44 -35.92
C GLN A 82 -27.14 -12.38 -34.69
N TRP A 83 -26.54 -12.55 -33.51
CA TRP A 83 -27.25 -12.47 -32.24
C TRP A 83 -27.18 -11.06 -31.66
N TRP A 84 -28.31 -10.59 -31.17
CA TRP A 84 -28.49 -9.26 -30.59
C TRP A 84 -28.99 -9.39 -29.15
N LYS A 85 -28.32 -8.68 -28.25
CA LYS A 85 -28.70 -8.55 -26.86
C LYS A 85 -29.71 -7.41 -26.69
N LEU A 86 -30.81 -7.70 -26.03
CA LEU A 86 -31.77 -6.74 -25.53
C LEU A 86 -31.28 -6.19 -24.17
N ASP A 87 -31.13 -4.87 -24.07
CA ASP A 87 -30.94 -4.17 -22.80
C ASP A 87 -32.17 -3.31 -22.48
N ILE A 88 -32.81 -3.61 -21.34
CA ILE A 88 -34.01 -2.96 -20.83
C ILE A 88 -33.68 -2.13 -19.58
N ASN A 89 -32.56 -2.42 -18.90
CA ASN A 89 -32.26 -1.90 -17.56
C ASN A 89 -31.89 -0.40 -17.55
N ASN A 90 -31.40 0.11 -18.69
CA ASN A 90 -30.87 1.47 -18.82
C ASN A 90 -31.62 2.24 -19.93
N VAL A 91 -32.96 2.12 -19.92
CA VAL A 91 -33.85 2.76 -20.90
C VAL A 91 -34.93 3.59 -20.19
N THR A 92 -34.94 4.89 -20.46
CA THR A 92 -35.88 5.85 -19.83
C THR A 92 -37.33 5.68 -20.30
N ALA A 93 -37.56 5.13 -21.50
CA ALA A 93 -38.89 4.95 -22.09
C ALA A 93 -39.49 3.57 -21.70
N PRO A 94 -40.62 3.49 -20.97
CA PRO A 94 -41.19 2.22 -20.52
C PRO A 94 -41.50 1.26 -21.66
N GLY A 95 -41.03 0.01 -21.57
CA GLY A 95 -41.24 -1.02 -22.60
C GLY A 95 -40.37 -0.88 -23.85
N ALA A 96 -39.49 0.12 -23.94
CA ALA A 96 -38.44 0.17 -24.95
C ALA A 96 -37.19 -0.59 -24.49
N CYS A 97 -36.34 -0.95 -25.46
CA CYS A 97 -35.06 -1.59 -25.23
C CYS A 97 -33.96 -0.97 -26.10
N ARG A 98 -32.69 -1.22 -25.78
CA ARG A 98 -31.57 -1.06 -26.70
C ARG A 98 -31.22 -2.41 -27.31
N LEU A 99 -30.66 -2.39 -28.51
CA LEU A 99 -30.14 -3.55 -29.23
C LEU A 99 -28.62 -3.39 -29.40
N SER A 100 -27.83 -4.31 -28.86
CA SER A 100 -26.38 -4.41 -29.13
C SER A 100 -26.02 -5.79 -29.70
N PRO A 101 -25.15 -5.90 -30.71
CA PRO A 101 -24.67 -7.20 -31.19
C PRO A 101 -23.92 -7.93 -30.09
N VAL A 102 -24.07 -9.25 -29.99
CA VAL A 102 -23.35 -10.07 -29.00
C VAL A 102 -21.84 -10.01 -29.23
N GLU A 103 -21.39 -9.88 -30.48
CA GLU A 103 -19.98 -9.72 -30.84
C GLU A 103 -19.43 -8.32 -30.51
N TYR A 104 -20.31 -7.33 -30.38
CA TYR A 104 -19.95 -5.91 -30.18
C TYR A 104 -20.75 -5.29 -29.01
N PRO A 105 -20.57 -5.76 -27.76
CA PRO A 105 -21.46 -5.47 -26.64
C PRO A 105 -21.52 -3.99 -26.23
N ASN A 106 -20.54 -3.18 -26.65
CA ASN A 106 -20.40 -1.77 -26.32
C ASN A 106 -20.99 -0.81 -27.37
N VAL A 107 -21.58 -1.31 -28.46
CA VAL A 107 -22.27 -0.47 -29.45
C VAL A 107 -23.73 -0.86 -29.60
N PHE A 108 -24.58 0.17 -29.74
CA PHE A 108 -26.02 0.04 -29.83
C PHE A 108 -26.53 0.47 -31.20
N LEU A 109 -27.65 -0.13 -31.62
CA LEU A 109 -28.38 0.22 -32.83
C LEU A 109 -28.93 1.65 -32.71
N ASN A 110 -28.43 2.56 -33.54
CA ASN A 110 -28.71 3.99 -33.47
C ASN A 110 -29.44 4.50 -34.73
N HIS A 111 -30.53 5.24 -34.53
CA HIS A 111 -31.11 6.09 -35.56
C HIS A 111 -30.72 7.55 -35.28
N PHE A 112 -29.95 8.16 -36.17
CA PHE A 112 -29.33 9.46 -35.89
C PHE A 112 -30.35 10.61 -35.84
N GLN A 113 -30.43 11.34 -34.72
CA GLN A 113 -31.04 12.67 -34.68
C GLN A 113 -30.09 13.71 -35.28
N GLY A 114 -30.54 14.47 -36.28
CA GLY A 114 -29.82 15.69 -36.68
C GLY A 114 -30.28 16.32 -37.99
N ILE A 115 -30.68 15.51 -38.97
CA ILE A 115 -31.15 16.01 -40.27
C ILE A 115 -32.61 15.63 -40.43
N ARG A 116 -33.49 16.64 -40.56
CA ARG A 116 -34.87 16.43 -41.02
C ARG A 116 -34.81 15.92 -42.44
N VAL A 117 -34.92 14.61 -42.58
CA VAL A 117 -34.92 13.94 -43.87
C VAL A 117 -36.17 14.38 -44.64
N ALA A 118 -35.99 14.81 -45.90
CA ALA A 118 -37.10 15.30 -46.71
C ALA A 118 -38.15 14.20 -46.94
N LYS A 119 -39.42 14.59 -47.10
CA LYS A 119 -40.54 13.64 -47.29
C LYS A 119 -40.23 12.71 -48.48
N GLY A 120 -40.04 11.42 -48.21
CA GLY A 120 -39.69 10.41 -49.22
C GLY A 120 -38.24 9.89 -49.16
N GLN A 121 -37.37 10.46 -48.31
CA GLN A 121 -36.07 9.88 -48.00
C GLN A 121 -36.12 9.09 -46.66
N SER A 122 -35.25 8.09 -46.53
CA SER A 122 -35.15 7.20 -45.37
C SER A 122 -33.88 7.49 -44.55
N MET A 123 -33.95 7.50 -43.21
CA MET A 123 -32.76 7.68 -42.36
C MET A 123 -31.88 6.43 -42.35
N LYS A 124 -30.55 6.60 -42.42
CA LYS A 124 -29.61 5.49 -42.27
C LYS A 124 -29.50 5.07 -40.79
N VAL A 125 -29.48 3.77 -40.55
CA VAL A 125 -29.25 3.18 -39.22
C VAL A 125 -27.80 2.69 -39.14
N HIS A 126 -27.18 2.90 -37.98
CA HIS A 126 -25.74 2.69 -37.76
C HIS A 126 -25.48 2.28 -36.31
N MET A 127 -24.26 1.85 -36.02
CA MET A 127 -23.83 1.50 -34.66
C MET A 127 -23.23 2.70 -33.91
N TRP A 128 -23.49 2.80 -32.60
CA TRP A 128 -23.03 3.91 -31.76
C TRP A 128 -22.68 3.49 -30.33
N GLN A 129 -21.55 3.97 -29.80
CA GLN A 129 -21.00 3.60 -28.48
C GLN A 129 -21.39 4.56 -27.35
N TRP A 130 -21.87 5.77 -27.67
CA TRP A 130 -21.93 6.87 -26.69
C TRP A 130 -23.17 6.81 -25.79
N GLU A 131 -22.99 6.85 -24.47
CA GLU A 131 -24.07 6.53 -23.51
C GLU A 131 -24.91 7.69 -22.95
N GLN A 132 -24.48 8.96 -23.02
CA GLN A 132 -25.27 10.10 -22.48
C GLN A 132 -25.10 11.44 -23.23
N PRO A 133 -26.14 12.29 -23.38
CA PRO A 133 -27.46 12.19 -22.77
C PRO A 133 -28.60 11.75 -23.72
N ASN A 134 -28.36 11.62 -25.02
CA ASN A 134 -29.42 11.42 -26.03
C ASN A 134 -29.89 9.95 -26.17
N GLN A 135 -30.32 9.34 -25.06
CA GLN A 135 -30.72 7.92 -25.02
C GLN A 135 -31.80 7.55 -26.05
N PHE A 136 -32.74 8.46 -26.35
CA PHE A 136 -33.88 8.20 -27.24
C PHE A 136 -33.51 7.70 -28.64
N CYS A 137 -32.31 8.03 -29.13
CA CYS A 137 -31.80 7.60 -30.46
C CYS A 137 -31.39 6.11 -30.50
N LEU A 138 -31.08 5.53 -29.32
CA LEU A 138 -30.59 4.16 -29.14
C LEU A 138 -31.70 3.20 -28.70
N THR A 139 -32.93 3.69 -28.55
CA THR A 139 -34.04 2.96 -27.94
C THR A 139 -35.15 2.67 -28.95
N TRP A 140 -35.68 1.44 -28.87
CA TRP A 140 -36.60 0.85 -29.83
C TRP A 140 -37.74 0.11 -29.12
N TYR A 141 -38.94 0.21 -29.67
CA TYR A 141 -40.11 -0.60 -29.32
C TYR A 141 -40.25 -1.79 -30.25
N PHE A 142 -40.76 -2.90 -29.73
CA PHE A 142 -41.20 -4.06 -30.51
C PHE A 142 -42.73 -4.06 -30.52
N LEU A 143 -43.33 -3.76 -31.67
CA LEU A 143 -44.79 -3.63 -31.82
C LEU A 143 -45.33 -4.81 -32.65
N PRO A 144 -46.33 -5.57 -32.16
CA PRO A 144 -46.94 -6.66 -32.93
C PRO A 144 -47.48 -6.17 -34.28
N ALA A 145 -47.24 -6.94 -35.34
CA ALA A 145 -47.58 -6.50 -36.70
C ALA A 145 -49.07 -6.64 -37.04
N ASP A 146 -49.80 -7.47 -36.29
CA ASP A 146 -51.26 -7.62 -36.25
C ASP A 146 -51.95 -6.49 -35.47
N GLY A 147 -51.20 -5.76 -34.64
CA GLY A 147 -51.69 -4.63 -33.86
C GLY A 147 -52.22 -3.48 -34.72
N SER A 148 -53.54 -3.28 -34.70
CA SER A 148 -54.19 -2.07 -35.21
C SER A 148 -53.72 -0.86 -34.38
N PHE A 149 -52.82 -0.06 -34.96
CA PHE A 149 -52.22 1.08 -34.28
C PHE A 149 -53.05 2.35 -34.51
N GLY A 150 -54.24 2.39 -33.91
CA GLY A 150 -55.13 3.55 -33.96
C GLY A 150 -56.20 3.49 -32.86
N PRO A 151 -56.76 4.65 -32.45
CA PRO A 151 -57.95 4.65 -31.60
C PRO A 151 -59.11 3.97 -32.34
N ASN A 152 -59.79 3.01 -31.71
CA ASN A 152 -60.93 2.30 -32.28
C ASN A 152 -62.12 3.25 -32.55
N THR A 153 -62.12 3.91 -33.70
CA THR A 153 -63.26 4.69 -34.24
C THR A 153 -64.21 3.77 -35.02
N SER A 154 -64.73 2.73 -34.35
CA SER A 154 -65.65 1.75 -34.93
C SER A 154 -66.84 1.48 -33.99
N ALA A 155 -67.58 2.54 -33.67
CA ALA A 155 -68.79 2.50 -32.84
C ALA A 155 -69.88 3.44 -33.38
N SER A 156 -70.45 3.11 -34.53
CA SER A 156 -71.77 3.62 -34.94
C SER A 156 -72.56 2.55 -35.69
N GLY A 157 -73.86 2.47 -35.43
CA GLY A 157 -74.80 1.60 -36.17
C GLY A 157 -75.31 0.35 -35.43
N ALA A 158 -76.20 0.55 -34.45
CA ALA A 158 -77.31 -0.39 -34.11
C ALA A 158 -78.18 0.21 -32.98
N ALA A 159 -79.14 1.06 -33.33
CA ALA A 159 -80.08 1.66 -32.36
C ALA A 159 -81.52 1.23 -32.68
N SER A 160 -81.98 0.14 -32.05
CA SER A 160 -83.41 -0.21 -31.99
C SER A 160 -83.84 -1.19 -30.88
N ASP A 161 -82.93 -1.93 -30.23
CA ASP A 161 -83.25 -2.83 -29.08
C ASP A 161 -82.76 -2.31 -27.71
N SER A 162 -82.73 -0.98 -27.56
CA SER A 162 -81.84 -0.29 -26.62
C SER A 162 -82.19 -0.34 -25.13
N LYS A 163 -83.38 -0.80 -24.71
CA LYS A 163 -83.80 -0.70 -23.29
C LYS A 163 -83.35 -1.89 -22.43
N LYS A 164 -83.74 -3.12 -22.77
CA LYS A 164 -83.28 -4.33 -22.04
C LYS A 164 -81.77 -4.56 -22.12
N ALA A 165 -81.15 -4.20 -23.25
CA ALA A 165 -79.70 -4.27 -23.41
C ALA A 165 -78.95 -3.17 -22.63
N ALA A 166 -79.59 -2.03 -22.33
CA ALA A 166 -79.01 -1.02 -21.44
C ALA A 166 -79.08 -1.45 -19.97
N ASP A 167 -80.20 -1.99 -19.51
CA ASP A 167 -80.35 -2.45 -18.11
C ASP A 167 -79.33 -3.56 -17.79
N ALA A 168 -79.17 -4.55 -18.68
CA ALA A 168 -78.14 -5.60 -18.55
C ALA A 168 -76.70 -5.04 -18.56
N LYS A 169 -76.40 -4.04 -19.40
CA LYS A 169 -75.10 -3.35 -19.40
C LYS A 169 -74.87 -2.52 -18.14
N ILE A 170 -75.92 -1.99 -17.51
CA ILE A 170 -75.80 -1.25 -16.25
C ILE A 170 -75.44 -2.21 -15.11
N GLU A 171 -76.05 -3.39 -15.01
CA GLU A 171 -75.63 -4.43 -14.05
C GLU A 171 -74.19 -4.91 -14.30
N GLU A 172 -73.81 -5.14 -15.57
CA GLU A 172 -72.46 -5.54 -15.94
C GLU A 172 -71.42 -4.46 -15.59
N LEU A 173 -71.74 -3.18 -15.81
CA LEU A 173 -70.90 -2.05 -15.41
C LEU A 173 -70.81 -1.91 -13.88
N GLU A 174 -71.89 -2.11 -13.13
CA GLU A 174 -71.88 -2.14 -11.66
C GLU A 174 -71.00 -3.28 -11.11
N ALA A 175 -71.11 -4.48 -11.68
CA ALA A 175 -70.28 -5.62 -11.31
C ALA A 175 -68.79 -5.38 -11.65
N SER A 176 -68.52 -4.84 -12.84
CA SER A 176 -67.18 -4.44 -13.27
C SER A 176 -66.57 -3.36 -12.36
N LYS A 177 -67.38 -2.39 -11.92
CA LYS A 177 -66.96 -1.33 -10.99
C LYS A 177 -66.61 -1.88 -9.61
N LYS A 178 -67.47 -2.73 -9.02
CA LYS A 178 -67.19 -3.43 -7.75
C LYS A 178 -65.92 -4.30 -7.84
N THR A 179 -65.70 -4.96 -8.97
CA THR A 179 -64.49 -5.76 -9.22
C THR A 179 -63.23 -4.87 -9.35
N SER A 180 -63.38 -3.69 -9.95
CA SER A 180 -62.30 -2.70 -10.10
C SER A 180 -61.92 -2.05 -8.76
N ASP A 181 -62.92 -1.70 -7.94
CA ASP A 181 -62.72 -1.16 -6.58
C ASP A 181 -62.00 -2.17 -5.68
N ALA A 182 -62.35 -3.47 -5.78
CA ALA A 182 -61.66 -4.54 -5.07
C ALA A 182 -60.18 -4.65 -5.47
N LYS A 183 -59.88 -4.64 -6.78
CA LYS A 183 -58.51 -4.65 -7.32
C LYS A 183 -57.71 -3.40 -6.92
N LEU A 184 -58.35 -2.23 -6.90
CA LEU A 184 -57.72 -0.98 -6.44
C LEU A 184 -57.27 -1.08 -4.99
N LYS A 185 -58.11 -1.64 -4.12
CA LYS A 185 -57.79 -1.86 -2.71
C LYS A 185 -56.64 -2.86 -2.53
N GLU A 186 -56.64 -3.96 -3.28
CA GLU A 186 -55.56 -4.95 -3.30
C GLU A 186 -54.23 -4.34 -3.78
N PHE A 187 -54.26 -3.45 -4.78
CA PHE A 187 -53.10 -2.66 -5.21
C PHE A 187 -52.60 -1.69 -4.13
N GLU A 188 -53.49 -0.99 -3.42
CA GLU A 188 -53.09 -0.10 -2.31
C GLU A 188 -52.41 -0.87 -1.18
N ASP A 189 -52.93 -2.04 -0.81
CA ASP A 189 -52.37 -2.85 0.26
C ASP A 189 -51.03 -3.50 -0.16
N THR A 190 -50.91 -3.93 -1.43
CA THR A 190 -49.64 -4.37 -2.03
C THR A 190 -48.59 -3.25 -2.04
N LYS A 191 -49.01 -2.02 -2.33
CA LYS A 191 -48.14 -0.84 -2.30
C LYS A 191 -47.65 -0.54 -0.88
N LYS A 192 -48.54 -0.54 0.12
CA LYS A 192 -48.16 -0.36 1.54
C LYS A 192 -47.16 -1.42 2.01
N ALA A 193 -47.35 -2.68 1.60
CA ALA A 193 -46.41 -3.75 1.91
C ALA A 193 -45.03 -3.52 1.25
N SER A 194 -45.01 -3.08 -0.01
CA SER A 194 -43.79 -2.74 -0.75
C SER A 194 -43.03 -1.55 -0.13
N ASP A 195 -43.76 -0.51 0.29
CA ASP A 195 -43.20 0.67 0.97
C ASP A 195 -42.59 0.29 2.34
N ALA A 196 -43.19 -0.66 3.06
CA ALA A 196 -42.65 -1.21 4.30
C ALA A 196 -41.34 -1.99 4.07
N GLN A 197 -41.31 -2.87 3.06
CA GLN A 197 -40.10 -3.62 2.68
C GLN A 197 -38.96 -2.70 2.22
N LEU A 198 -39.26 -1.65 1.44
CA LEU A 198 -38.27 -0.64 1.04
C LEU A 198 -37.66 0.09 2.25
N LYS A 199 -38.47 0.38 3.28
CA LYS A 199 -37.98 1.00 4.52
C LYS A 199 -37.04 0.07 5.29
N GLU A 200 -37.41 -1.20 5.45
CA GLU A 200 -36.59 -2.22 6.10
C GLU A 200 -35.24 -2.44 5.37
N LEU A 201 -35.25 -2.46 4.03
CA LEU A 201 -34.03 -2.52 3.22
C LEU A 201 -33.16 -1.27 3.38
N GLN A 202 -33.74 -0.07 3.45
CA GLN A 202 -32.99 1.16 3.71
C GLN A 202 -32.32 1.16 5.09
N ASP A 203 -33.01 0.69 6.13
CA ASP A 203 -32.46 0.65 7.48
C ASP A 203 -31.41 -0.46 7.63
N THR A 204 -31.60 -1.61 6.96
CA THR A 204 -30.57 -2.67 6.84
C THR A 204 -29.32 -2.17 6.12
N LYS A 205 -29.48 -1.35 5.07
CA LYS A 205 -28.36 -0.73 4.37
C LYS A 205 -27.60 0.24 5.28
N LYS A 206 -28.28 1.15 5.98
CA LYS A 206 -27.65 2.08 6.94
C LYS A 206 -26.88 1.33 8.03
N ALA A 207 -27.44 0.23 8.56
CA ALA A 207 -26.77 -0.60 9.55
C ALA A 207 -25.51 -1.30 9.00
N SER A 208 -25.52 -1.66 7.71
CA SER A 208 -24.38 -2.27 7.02
C SER A 208 -23.28 -1.23 6.73
N ASP A 209 -23.66 -0.04 6.28
CA ASP A 209 -22.75 1.10 6.05
C ASP A 209 -22.05 1.52 7.37
N ALA A 210 -22.77 1.53 8.50
CA ALA A 210 -22.20 1.77 9.82
C ALA A 210 -21.17 0.71 10.23
N LYS A 211 -21.47 -0.59 10.05
CA LYS A 211 -20.52 -1.68 10.33
C LYS A 211 -19.27 -1.62 9.45
N LEU A 212 -19.42 -1.26 8.17
CA LEU A 212 -18.29 -1.06 7.26
C LEU A 212 -17.37 0.07 7.74
N LYS A 213 -17.94 1.16 8.23
CA LYS A 213 -17.17 2.28 8.78
C LYS A 213 -16.39 1.88 10.04
N ASP A 214 -17.02 1.19 10.99
CA ASP A 214 -16.35 0.71 12.21
C ASP A 214 -15.19 -0.26 11.90
N LEU A 215 -15.36 -1.14 10.89
CA LEU A 215 -14.30 -2.02 10.40
C LEU A 215 -13.15 -1.22 9.75
N GLN A 216 -13.46 -0.19 8.98
CA GLN A 216 -12.45 0.68 8.36
C GLN A 216 -11.65 1.47 9.41
N ASP A 217 -12.32 2.02 10.42
CA ASP A 217 -11.67 2.71 11.54
C ASP A 217 -10.80 1.75 12.39
N THR A 218 -11.28 0.51 12.60
CA THR A 218 -10.51 -0.56 13.28
C THR A 218 -9.27 -0.96 12.48
N LYS A 219 -9.38 -1.05 11.14
CA LYS A 219 -8.24 -1.31 10.26
C LYS A 219 -7.22 -0.17 10.35
N ASN A 220 -7.65 1.08 10.18
CA ASN A 220 -6.77 2.26 10.27
C ASN A 220 -6.01 2.32 11.61
N ALA A 221 -6.68 1.99 12.72
CA ALA A 221 -6.06 1.92 14.05
C ALA A 221 -5.05 0.76 14.19
N SER A 222 -5.21 -0.31 13.42
CA SER A 222 -4.28 -1.45 13.38
C SER A 222 -3.06 -1.14 12.51
N ASP A 223 -3.27 -0.53 11.34
CA ASP A 223 -2.21 -0.08 10.44
C ASP A 223 -1.28 0.95 11.12
N ALA A 224 -1.85 1.88 11.91
CA ALA A 224 -1.08 2.84 12.71
C ALA A 224 -0.19 2.16 13.78
N LYS A 225 -0.70 1.12 14.46
CA LYS A 225 0.09 0.34 15.43
C LYS A 225 1.21 -0.46 14.77
N LEU A 226 0.99 -0.97 13.56
CA LEU A 226 2.03 -1.65 12.78
C LEU A 226 3.17 -0.69 12.43
N GLN A 227 2.85 0.53 11.97
CA GLN A 227 3.86 1.56 11.69
C GLN A 227 4.68 1.96 12.93
N GLU A 228 4.03 2.10 14.09
CA GLU A 228 4.72 2.38 15.36
C GLU A 228 5.68 1.23 15.76
N LEU A 229 5.25 -0.03 15.57
CA LEU A 229 6.06 -1.21 15.85
C LEU A 229 7.25 -1.34 14.89
N GLU A 230 7.06 -1.04 13.60
CA GLU A 230 8.15 -1.00 12.61
C GLU A 230 9.17 0.10 12.93
N ALA A 231 8.73 1.30 13.29
CA ALA A 231 9.62 2.39 13.72
C ALA A 231 10.42 1.99 14.98
N SER A 232 9.77 1.38 15.98
CA SER A 232 10.43 0.87 17.18
C SER A 232 11.48 -0.21 16.83
N LYS A 233 11.16 -1.13 15.92
CA LYS A 233 12.09 -2.16 15.43
C LYS A 233 13.32 -1.55 14.76
N GLN A 234 13.15 -0.48 13.97
CA GLN A 234 14.28 0.25 13.36
C GLN A 234 15.15 0.93 14.41
N GLU A 235 14.57 1.57 15.43
CA GLU A 235 15.35 2.12 16.55
C GLU A 235 16.16 1.05 17.29
N TYR A 236 15.57 -0.12 17.57
CA TYR A 236 16.29 -1.22 18.24
C TYR A 236 17.43 -1.75 17.37
N ALA A 237 17.24 -1.87 16.05
CA ALA A 237 18.30 -2.27 15.13
C ALA A 237 19.46 -1.26 15.13
N ALA A 238 19.16 0.06 15.09
CA ALA A 238 20.18 1.11 15.16
C ALA A 238 20.93 1.11 16.50
N LYS A 239 20.22 0.90 17.63
CA LYS A 239 20.84 0.77 18.97
C LYS A 239 21.75 -0.46 19.07
N LEU A 240 21.38 -1.58 18.46
CA LEU A 240 22.23 -2.79 18.38
C LEU A 240 23.51 -2.52 17.57
N GLN A 241 23.41 -1.94 16.38
CA GLN A 241 24.58 -1.59 15.56
C GLN A 241 25.52 -0.62 16.29
N ALA A 242 24.99 0.37 17.01
CA ALA A 242 25.79 1.30 17.80
C ALA A 242 26.53 0.59 18.96
N LEU A 243 25.89 -0.39 19.62
CA LEU A 243 26.53 -1.20 20.65
C LEU A 243 27.61 -2.14 20.08
N GLU A 244 27.41 -2.71 18.90
CA GLU A 244 28.41 -3.54 18.21
C GLU A 244 29.63 -2.71 17.80
N ALA A 245 29.42 -1.52 17.22
CA ALA A 245 30.49 -0.58 16.92
C ALA A 245 31.25 -0.14 18.19
N GLY A 246 30.54 0.13 19.29
CA GLY A 246 31.13 0.45 20.60
C GLY A 246 31.98 -0.69 21.18
N LYS A 247 31.53 -1.95 21.04
CA LYS A 247 32.31 -3.14 21.41
C LYS A 247 33.58 -3.28 20.56
N ALA A 248 33.48 -3.11 19.25
CA ALA A 248 34.62 -3.17 18.34
C ALA A 248 35.67 -2.09 18.66
N GLY A 249 35.23 -0.84 18.89
CA GLY A 249 36.12 0.24 19.33
C GLY A 249 36.78 -0.02 20.68
N SER A 250 36.04 -0.60 21.64
CA SER A 250 36.58 -0.99 22.94
C SER A 250 37.62 -2.12 22.83
N ALA A 251 37.39 -3.11 21.97
CA ALA A 251 38.34 -4.20 21.72
C ALA A 251 39.64 -3.67 21.08
N ALA A 252 39.55 -2.76 20.11
CA ALA A 252 40.71 -2.12 19.51
C ALA A 252 41.51 -1.29 20.53
N ALA A 253 40.84 -0.56 21.43
CA ALA A 253 41.50 0.19 22.51
C ALA A 253 42.20 -0.73 23.53
N ILE A 254 41.60 -1.89 23.86
CA ILE A 254 42.24 -2.90 24.71
C ILE A 254 43.49 -3.47 24.03
N GLN A 255 43.45 -3.74 22.72
CA GLN A 255 44.59 -4.26 21.96
C GLN A 255 45.75 -3.24 21.91
N ASP A 256 45.47 -1.96 21.64
CA ASP A 256 46.49 -0.90 21.68
C ASP A 256 47.14 -0.73 23.07
N LEU A 257 46.35 -0.86 24.15
CA LEU A 257 46.88 -0.87 25.52
C LEU A 257 47.76 -2.10 25.81
N GLN A 258 47.37 -3.29 25.31
CA GLN A 258 48.19 -4.50 25.41
C GLN A 258 49.51 -4.36 24.65
N ASP A 259 49.50 -3.82 23.43
CA ASP A 259 50.70 -3.55 22.64
C ASP A 259 51.62 -2.52 23.30
N LYS A 260 51.06 -1.45 23.89
CA LYS A 260 51.82 -0.46 24.67
C LYS A 260 52.48 -1.09 25.90
N LEU A 261 51.75 -1.90 26.66
CA LEU A 261 52.29 -2.62 27.82
C LEU A 261 53.40 -3.61 27.42
N ALA A 262 53.22 -4.32 26.30
CA ALA A 262 54.22 -5.24 25.76
C ALA A 262 55.52 -4.52 25.33
N ARG A 263 55.41 -3.31 24.75
CA ARG A 263 56.58 -2.46 24.44
C ARG A 263 57.28 -2.01 25.73
N GLN A 264 56.54 -1.47 26.70
CA GLN A 264 57.11 -1.06 27.99
C GLN A 264 57.83 -2.19 28.73
N SER A 265 57.31 -3.43 28.67
CA SER A 265 58.00 -4.58 29.26
C SER A 265 59.35 -4.84 28.59
N ARG A 266 59.41 -4.81 27.24
CA ARG A 266 60.67 -5.00 26.49
C ARG A 266 61.67 -3.88 26.77
N ASP A 267 61.21 -2.63 26.86
CA ASP A 267 62.06 -1.48 27.19
C ASP A 267 62.63 -1.59 28.62
N LEU A 268 61.82 -2.02 29.59
CA LEU A 268 62.28 -2.29 30.96
C LEU A 268 63.31 -3.43 31.01
N ASP A 269 63.09 -4.51 30.26
CA ASP A 269 64.03 -5.63 30.23
C ASP A 269 65.34 -5.27 29.51
N ALA A 270 65.29 -4.43 28.46
CA ALA A 270 66.47 -3.83 27.85
C ALA A 270 67.24 -2.90 28.82
N GLN A 271 66.52 -2.09 29.61
CA GLN A 271 67.14 -1.24 30.65
C GLN A 271 67.80 -2.08 31.76
N LYS A 272 67.14 -3.15 32.24
CA LYS A 272 67.73 -4.09 33.21
C LYS A 272 69.01 -4.73 32.65
N ALA A 273 68.98 -5.19 31.39
CA ALA A 273 70.15 -5.79 30.75
C ALA A 273 71.31 -4.78 30.58
N ALA A 274 71.02 -3.52 30.26
CA ALA A 274 72.02 -2.47 30.18
C ALA A 274 72.63 -2.12 31.56
N LEU A 275 71.80 -2.01 32.60
CA LEU A 275 72.25 -1.80 33.98
C LEU A 275 73.12 -2.97 34.46
N GLN A 276 72.74 -4.22 34.16
CA GLN A 276 73.52 -5.40 34.51
C GLN A 276 74.91 -5.38 33.87
N ARG A 277 75.00 -5.05 32.57
CA ARG A 277 76.29 -4.87 31.87
C ARG A 277 77.16 -3.80 32.55
N ASN A 278 76.59 -2.64 32.87
CA ASN A 278 77.32 -1.57 33.56
C ASN A 278 77.85 -2.01 34.94
N VAL A 279 77.09 -2.80 35.69
CA VAL A 279 77.52 -3.38 36.98
C VAL A 279 78.67 -4.38 36.79
N ASP A 280 78.61 -5.22 35.77
CA ASP A 280 79.64 -6.23 35.53
C ASP A 280 80.93 -5.61 34.94
N ASP A 281 80.80 -4.59 34.09
CA ASP A 281 81.93 -3.74 33.65
C ASP A 281 82.57 -3.00 34.83
N GLN A 282 81.78 -2.47 35.77
CA GLN A 282 82.31 -1.83 36.98
C GLN A 282 83.07 -2.83 37.86
N LYS A 283 82.52 -4.02 38.11
CA LYS A 283 83.23 -5.12 38.80
C LYS A 283 84.54 -5.48 38.09
N ALA A 284 84.52 -5.59 36.76
CA ALA A 284 85.71 -5.88 35.96
C ALA A 284 86.76 -4.76 36.05
N GLN A 285 86.34 -3.49 36.07
CA GLN A 285 87.24 -2.35 36.29
C GLN A 285 87.85 -2.36 37.69
N ASP A 286 87.08 -2.65 38.73
CA ASP A 286 87.60 -2.69 40.11
C ASP A 286 88.49 -3.90 40.36
N ALA A 287 88.21 -5.07 39.75
CA ALA A 287 89.12 -6.20 39.71
C ALA A 287 90.45 -5.86 39.01
N ARG A 288 90.39 -5.18 37.85
CA ARG A 288 91.59 -4.66 37.15
C ARG A 288 92.36 -3.65 38.00
N ARG A 289 91.68 -2.79 38.78
CA ARG A 289 92.31 -1.85 39.72
C ARG A 289 92.96 -2.58 40.90
N ALA A 290 92.33 -3.63 41.43
CA ALA A 290 92.87 -4.47 42.50
C ALA A 290 94.15 -5.19 42.04
N LEU A 291 94.14 -5.83 40.87
CA LEU A 291 95.33 -6.47 40.28
C LEU A 291 96.48 -5.46 40.05
N LYS A 292 96.17 -4.25 39.55
CA LYS A 292 97.16 -3.17 39.42
C LYS A 292 97.70 -2.66 40.77
N LYS A 293 96.95 -2.77 41.86
CA LYS A 293 97.42 -2.46 43.23
C LYS A 293 98.30 -3.59 43.76
N ALA A 294 97.89 -4.85 43.61
CA ALA A 294 98.66 -6.04 43.99
C ALA A 294 100.03 -6.05 43.29
N GLY A 295 100.08 -5.97 41.95
CA GLY A 295 101.36 -5.94 41.22
C GLY A 295 102.27 -4.75 41.58
N LYS A 296 101.70 -3.62 42.04
CA LYS A 296 102.48 -2.50 42.61
C LYS A 296 102.98 -2.77 44.03
N GLN A 297 102.28 -3.59 44.82
CA GLN A 297 102.75 -4.08 46.12
C GLN A 297 103.82 -5.15 45.92
N ASP A 298 103.64 -6.08 44.99
CA ASP A 298 104.62 -7.13 44.66
C ASP A 298 105.92 -6.53 44.13
N ALA A 299 105.84 -5.56 43.20
CA ALA A 299 107.02 -4.82 42.75
C ALA A 299 107.69 -4.01 43.88
N LYS A 300 106.94 -3.55 44.90
CA LYS A 300 107.52 -2.92 46.10
C LYS A 300 108.14 -3.95 47.05
N MET A 301 107.59 -5.16 47.13
CA MET A 301 108.14 -6.28 47.89
C MET A 301 109.44 -6.75 47.26
N GLN A 302 109.44 -7.08 45.96
CA GLN A 302 110.65 -7.42 45.19
C GLN A 302 111.72 -6.32 45.29
N LYS A 303 111.36 -5.04 45.18
CA LYS A 303 112.31 -3.93 45.35
C LYS A 303 112.79 -3.71 46.80
N LYS A 304 112.05 -4.21 47.81
CA LYS A 304 112.51 -4.29 49.20
C LYS A 304 113.45 -5.47 49.40
N GLU A 305 113.13 -6.61 48.79
CA GLU A 305 113.89 -7.86 48.83
C GLU A 305 115.24 -7.71 48.10
N GLU A 306 115.25 -7.14 46.90
CA GLU A 306 116.47 -6.74 46.17
C GLU A 306 117.33 -5.75 46.99
N LYS A 307 116.69 -4.86 47.76
CA LYS A 307 117.38 -3.95 48.71
C LYS A 307 117.80 -4.62 50.02
N ALA A 308 117.25 -5.78 50.37
CA ALA A 308 117.63 -6.59 51.51
C ALA A 308 118.84 -7.47 51.16
N LEU A 309 118.81 -8.13 49.99
CA LEU A 309 119.98 -8.81 49.42
C LEU A 309 121.17 -7.83 49.21
N LYS A 310 120.91 -6.59 48.76
CA LYS A 310 121.93 -5.53 48.70
C LYS A 310 122.34 -4.94 50.06
N LYS A 311 121.88 -5.51 51.17
CA LYS A 311 122.26 -5.15 52.55
C LYS A 311 122.81 -6.35 53.35
N GLU A 312 123.05 -7.48 52.70
CA GLU A 312 123.62 -8.68 53.32
C GLU A 312 125.16 -8.72 53.30
N ASP A 313 125.79 -7.53 53.21
CA ASP A 313 127.23 -7.36 53.41
C ASP A 313 127.51 -6.19 54.37
N LYS A 314 128.34 -6.48 55.40
CA LYS A 314 128.82 -5.64 56.52
C LYS A 314 127.90 -5.39 57.75
N PRO A 315 128.51 -5.20 58.96
CA PRO A 315 128.01 -5.91 60.15
C PRO A 315 127.36 -5.06 61.26
N GLN A 316 126.76 -5.81 62.18
CA GLN A 316 126.21 -5.49 63.52
C GLN A 316 126.62 -4.17 64.21
N LYS A 317 125.61 -3.46 64.76
CA LYS A 317 125.67 -2.91 66.14
C LYS A 317 124.27 -2.77 66.78
N LYS A 318 124.22 -3.02 68.09
CA LYS A 318 123.09 -3.01 69.05
C LYS A 318 123.35 -1.86 70.07
N PRO A 319 122.52 -1.54 71.11
CA PRO A 319 121.19 -2.04 71.52
C PRO A 319 120.20 -0.95 72.12
N GLN A 320 119.10 -1.41 72.77
CA GLN A 320 118.29 -0.73 73.83
C GLN A 320 117.38 0.48 73.44
N LYS A 321 116.24 0.83 74.09
CA LYS A 321 115.41 0.27 75.21
C LYS A 321 114.02 0.99 75.26
N LEU A 322 112.94 0.31 75.74
CA LEU A 322 111.72 0.83 76.46
C LEU A 322 110.85 1.92 75.73
N GLN A 323 109.54 2.18 75.99
CA GLN A 323 108.47 1.63 76.86
C GLN A 323 107.07 2.14 76.41
N HIS A 324 105.98 1.41 76.74
CA HIS A 324 104.59 1.90 77.01
C HIS A 324 103.80 2.69 75.93
N ALA A 325 102.45 2.76 75.89
CA ALA A 325 101.34 1.95 76.45
C ALA A 325 100.00 2.33 75.75
N ASN A 326 98.95 1.50 75.92
CA ASN A 326 97.49 1.80 75.88
C ASN A 326 96.91 2.84 74.90
N LYS A 327 95.93 2.41 74.07
CA LYS A 327 94.48 2.61 74.38
C LYS A 327 93.53 1.86 73.41
N LEU A 328 92.33 1.58 73.93
CA LEU A 328 91.18 0.92 73.29
C LEU A 328 90.10 1.99 72.91
N PRO A 329 88.88 1.65 72.42
CA PRO A 329 88.21 2.32 71.29
C PRO A 329 87.26 3.46 71.73
N PRO A 330 86.35 3.97 70.86
CA PRO A 330 84.99 3.41 70.87
C PRO A 330 84.23 3.40 69.51
N THR A 331 83.00 2.87 69.56
CA THR A 331 82.00 2.73 68.49
C THR A 331 80.92 3.88 68.51
N PRO A 332 79.64 3.71 68.09
CA PRO A 332 78.96 4.59 67.13
C PRO A 332 77.97 5.61 67.80
N PRO A 333 77.24 6.44 67.04
CA PRO A 333 75.95 6.05 66.41
C PRO A 333 75.85 6.60 64.95
N ALA A 334 74.72 6.76 64.23
CA ALA A 334 73.29 6.68 64.55
C ALA A 334 72.37 6.36 63.33
N SER A 335 71.10 6.09 63.63
CA SER A 335 69.87 6.22 62.83
C SER A 335 68.71 6.31 63.85
N PRO A 336 67.44 6.58 63.52
CA PRO A 336 66.84 7.32 62.39
C PRO A 336 66.12 8.60 62.92
N PRO A 337 64.96 9.04 62.40
CA PRO A 337 63.70 8.42 62.86
C PRO A 337 62.71 8.05 61.74
N GLN A 338 61.74 7.23 62.12
CA GLN A 338 60.61 6.79 61.30
C GLN A 338 59.48 7.85 61.27
N GLU A 339 58.47 7.52 60.46
CA GLU A 339 57.03 7.68 60.75
C GLU A 339 56.27 8.77 59.97
N LYS A 340 55.52 8.32 58.94
CA LYS A 340 54.05 8.28 58.99
C LYS A 340 53.45 7.55 57.78
N ALA A 341 52.66 6.53 58.07
CA ALA A 341 51.68 6.01 57.12
C ALA A 341 50.38 6.80 57.28
N THR A 342 49.91 7.42 56.20
CA THR A 342 48.55 7.97 56.11
C THR A 342 48.01 7.80 54.68
N LEU A 343 47.11 6.84 54.49
CA LEU A 343 46.00 6.99 53.54
C LEU A 343 44.89 7.74 54.29
N PRO A 344 44.11 8.63 53.65
CA PRO A 344 42.98 8.12 52.88
C PRO A 344 42.58 8.93 51.63
N ALA A 345 41.67 8.31 50.87
CA ALA A 345 40.57 8.94 50.12
C ALA A 345 40.86 9.97 49.01
N THR A 346 40.47 9.56 47.78
CA THR A 346 39.44 10.23 46.98
C THR A 346 39.50 11.76 46.80
N THR A 347 39.75 12.22 45.56
CA THR A 347 38.80 12.98 44.71
C THR A 347 39.54 13.60 43.53
N ALA A 348 39.14 13.28 42.30
CA ALA A 348 39.55 14.01 41.10
C ALA A 348 38.46 14.99 40.69
N PRO A 349 38.73 16.29 40.50
CA PRO A 349 37.83 17.18 39.79
C PRO A 349 37.97 16.94 38.29
N ASN A 350 37.05 16.16 37.75
CA ASN A 350 36.88 15.97 36.31
C ASN A 350 36.66 17.35 35.65
N LYS A 351 37.49 17.74 34.66
CA LYS A 351 37.24 18.94 33.85
C LYS A 351 36.13 18.63 32.85
N GLU A 352 34.90 18.72 33.34
CA GLU A 352 33.68 18.59 32.56
C GLU A 352 33.61 19.72 31.51
N VAL A 353 33.93 19.38 30.26
CA VAL A 353 33.68 20.25 29.11
C VAL A 353 32.17 20.31 28.90
N ARG A 354 31.54 21.34 29.45
CA ARG A 354 30.11 21.62 29.24
C ARG A 354 29.84 22.01 27.79
N ASN A 355 29.62 21.02 26.94
CA ASN A 355 28.95 21.22 25.67
C ASN A 355 27.52 21.68 25.92
N ALA A 356 27.21 22.91 25.52
CA ALA A 356 25.90 23.53 25.69
C ALA A 356 24.88 22.96 24.69
N CYS A 357 24.42 21.73 24.92
CA CYS A 357 23.19 21.23 24.29
C CYS A 357 22.00 22.02 24.82
N LYS A 358 21.49 22.95 24.00
CA LYS A 358 20.24 23.67 24.25
C LYS A 358 19.11 22.64 24.40
N HIS A 359 18.62 22.46 25.63
CA HIS A 359 17.40 21.69 25.88
C HIS A 359 16.22 22.41 25.22
N VAL A 360 15.71 21.84 24.13
CA VAL A 360 14.41 22.22 23.58
C VAL A 360 13.35 21.68 24.54
N VAL A 361 12.89 22.54 25.44
CA VAL A 361 11.72 22.24 26.29
C VAL A 361 10.50 22.19 25.38
N LEU A 362 10.10 20.98 25.00
CA LEU A 362 8.85 20.78 24.28
C LEU A 362 7.67 21.21 25.17
N PRO A 363 6.71 22.00 24.64
CA PRO A 363 5.58 22.45 25.43
C PRO A 363 4.71 21.26 25.87
N PRO A 364 4.12 21.30 27.08
CA PRO A 364 3.31 20.19 27.59
C PRO A 364 2.10 19.93 26.68
N PRO A 365 1.67 18.68 26.53
CA PRO A 365 0.58 18.32 25.63
C PRO A 365 -0.71 19.06 26.01
N ARG A 366 -1.26 19.83 25.05
CA ARG A 366 -2.53 20.52 25.23
C ARG A 366 -3.61 19.49 25.54
N LYS A 367 -4.24 19.59 26.71
CA LYS A 367 -5.36 18.74 27.11
C LYS A 367 -6.53 18.93 26.13
N ILE A 368 -6.65 18.02 25.16
CA ILE A 368 -7.79 17.97 24.25
C ILE A 368 -9.03 17.64 25.08
N ARG A 369 -9.84 18.66 25.38
CA ARG A 369 -11.17 18.48 25.97
C ARG A 369 -12.03 17.75 24.94
N ARG A 370 -12.11 16.41 25.05
CA ARG A 370 -13.15 15.62 24.40
C ARG A 370 -14.50 16.15 24.89
N LYS A 371 -15.26 16.81 24.00
CA LYS A 371 -16.69 17.03 24.25
C LYS A 371 -17.36 15.66 24.25
N VAL A 372 -17.74 15.19 25.43
CA VAL A 372 -18.65 14.06 25.55
C VAL A 372 -20.01 14.54 25.05
N VAL A 373 -20.36 14.17 23.82
CA VAL A 373 -21.72 14.34 23.32
C VAL A 373 -22.54 13.21 23.91
N GLY A 374 -23.31 13.52 24.95
CA GLY A 374 -24.22 12.57 25.57
C GLY A 374 -25.34 12.22 24.59
N ILE A 375 -25.40 10.97 24.15
CA ILE A 375 -26.55 10.43 23.45
C ILE A 375 -27.60 10.09 24.51
N VAL A 376 -28.66 10.90 24.56
CA VAL A 376 -29.82 10.63 25.40
C VAL A 376 -30.64 9.53 24.72
N TYR A 377 -30.73 8.36 25.36
CA TYR A 377 -31.74 7.37 25.00
C TYR A 377 -33.08 7.83 25.57
N ALA A 378 -34.05 8.09 24.70
CA ALA A 378 -35.46 8.15 25.07
C ALA A 378 -36.00 6.71 25.21
N GLN A 379 -36.76 6.46 26.27
CA GLN A 379 -37.57 5.25 26.44
C GLN A 379 -38.94 5.43 25.77
#